data_AF-A0A7D4YID3-F1
#
_entry.id   AF-A0A7D4YID3-F1
#
_cell.length_a   1.000
_cell.length_b   1.000
_cell.length_c   1.000
_cell.angle_alpha   90.00
_cell.angle_beta   90.00
_cell.angle_gamma   90.00
#
_symmetry.space_group_name_H-M   'P 1'
#
loop_
_entity.id
_entity.type
_entity.pdbx_description
1 polymer ?
#
loop_
_entity_poly.entity_id
_entity_poly.type
_entity_poly.pdbx_seq_one_letter_code
_entity_poly.pdbx_strand_id
1 'polypeptide(L)'
;MLLVLAVDLDDDLGRKTGISTPVLGREDVEDAATRLATADPEDSDVNVLFQALHTRDELAGQSEEVAVAAVTGVDGSDVKANRAVGEEVDTVLAALSTGENVRAVVITDGAQDESVLPVIRSRVPIDGLRRVVVRQAQDLESIYYTIKQVLGDKETRGTLLVPLGVLLLVYPLVLIADAFDVAGISVLGVLSGALGLYTLFRGLGLEEAVDDAVEEVRQLLYAGRVTLITYVVAVALVAIGGWQGYGAVTSEASSLPLPAQAAVFVHAAVSWFAAAGVTSSLGQVTDEYLDDAFRWRYLNAPFYVLAISVVLHAVSGFFLPGEGAMAITDLAIALTAGTLLGVLSTLTFAIAENRFPAGAEAA
;
A
#
# COMPACT_ATOMS: atom_id res chain seq x y z
N MET A 1 -44.31 20.39 32.19
CA MET A 1 -43.54 19.37 32.96
C MET A 1 -42.44 18.71 32.12
N LEU A 2 -41.30 18.36 32.74
CA LEU A 2 -40.26 17.49 32.16
C LEU A 2 -40.30 16.09 32.79
N LEU A 3 -40.13 15.06 31.98
CA LEU A 3 -40.03 13.65 32.39
C LEU A 3 -38.62 13.14 32.07
N VAL A 4 -37.86 12.74 33.09
CA VAL A 4 -36.62 12.00 32.90
C VAL A 4 -36.95 10.52 32.84
N LEU A 5 -36.65 9.88 31.71
CA LEU A 5 -37.04 8.51 31.44
C LEU A 5 -35.78 7.64 31.35
N ALA A 6 -35.58 6.77 32.33
CA ALA A 6 -34.63 5.66 32.22
C ALA A 6 -35.28 4.54 31.41
N VAL A 7 -34.55 4.00 30.44
CA VAL A 7 -35.02 2.94 29.57
C VAL A 7 -34.08 1.75 29.74
N ASP A 8 -34.68 0.57 29.91
CA ASP A 8 -34.04 -0.74 29.89
C ASP A 8 -34.86 -1.61 28.92
N LEU A 9 -34.29 -1.98 27.77
CA LEU A 9 -35.07 -2.66 26.72
C LEU A 9 -35.40 -4.13 27.03
N ASP A 10 -34.55 -4.82 27.77
CA ASP A 10 -34.68 -6.27 27.96
C ASP A 10 -35.26 -6.66 29.33
N ASP A 11 -35.70 -5.68 30.12
CA ASP A 11 -36.33 -5.84 31.42
C ASP A 11 -35.39 -6.47 32.46
N ASP A 12 -34.12 -6.10 32.45
CA ASP A 12 -33.18 -6.50 33.50
C ASP A 12 -33.63 -6.01 34.88
N LEU A 13 -34.23 -4.82 34.97
CA LEU A 13 -34.81 -4.32 36.21
C LEU A 13 -35.93 -5.25 36.74
N GLY A 14 -36.92 -5.60 35.92
CA GLY A 14 -38.02 -6.48 36.32
C GLY A 14 -37.55 -7.93 36.56
N ARG A 15 -36.77 -8.49 35.65
CA ARG A 15 -36.29 -9.88 35.70
C ARG A 15 -35.35 -10.15 36.86
N LYS A 16 -34.39 -9.26 37.15
CA LYS A 16 -33.36 -9.48 38.17
C LYS A 16 -33.83 -9.09 39.58
N THR A 17 -34.72 -8.10 39.69
CA THR A 17 -35.16 -7.59 41.01
C THR A 17 -36.56 -8.03 41.41
N GLY A 18 -37.42 -8.44 40.46
CA GLY A 18 -38.83 -8.76 40.68
C GLY A 18 -39.71 -7.52 40.95
N ILE A 19 -39.23 -6.33 40.63
CA ILE A 19 -39.99 -5.08 40.72
C ILE A 19 -40.95 -5.00 39.53
N SER A 20 -42.19 -4.58 39.79
CA SER A 20 -43.15 -4.28 38.72
C SER A 20 -42.82 -2.94 38.08
N THR A 21 -42.62 -2.95 36.76
CA THR A 21 -42.49 -1.75 35.93
C THR A 21 -43.87 -1.28 35.44
N PRO A 22 -44.07 0.02 35.18
CA PRO A 22 -43.05 1.07 35.23
C PRO A 22 -42.86 1.59 36.65
N VAL A 23 -41.64 2.00 36.97
CA VAL A 23 -41.32 2.57 38.30
C VAL A 23 -41.39 4.08 38.19
N LEU A 24 -42.20 4.74 39.01
CA LEU A 24 -42.41 6.19 38.97
C LEU A 24 -41.98 6.86 40.26
N GLY A 25 -41.37 8.03 40.14
CA GLY A 25 -41.01 8.86 41.28
C GLY A 25 -39.60 8.60 41.77
N ARG A 26 -39.03 9.63 42.40
CA ARG A 26 -37.61 9.64 42.77
C ARG A 26 -37.26 8.53 43.77
N GLU A 27 -38.06 8.34 44.81
CA GLU A 27 -37.79 7.37 45.87
C GLU A 27 -37.91 5.93 45.35
N ASP A 28 -38.95 5.65 44.56
CA ASP A 28 -39.16 4.32 44.00
C ASP A 28 -38.09 3.96 42.95
N VAL A 29 -37.65 4.91 42.13
CA VAL A 29 -36.53 4.70 41.19
C VAL A 29 -35.20 4.53 41.92
N GLU A 30 -34.98 5.21 43.05
CA GLU A 30 -33.80 5.04 43.89
C GLU A 30 -33.75 3.67 44.58
N ASP A 31 -34.89 3.18 45.10
CA ASP A 31 -34.99 1.83 45.63
C ASP A 31 -34.77 0.78 44.53
N ALA A 32 -35.38 0.97 43.36
CA ALA A 32 -35.21 0.11 42.20
C ALA A 32 -33.75 0.02 41.74
N ALA A 33 -33.06 1.16 41.62
CA ALA A 33 -31.65 1.22 41.27
C ALA A 33 -30.77 0.51 42.31
N THR A 34 -31.04 0.72 43.60
CA THR A 34 -30.29 0.11 44.70
C THR A 34 -30.48 -1.41 44.73
N ARG A 35 -31.70 -1.88 44.49
CA ARG A 35 -32.01 -3.30 44.40
C ARG A 35 -31.36 -3.96 43.19
N LEU A 36 -31.38 -3.31 42.03
CA LEU A 36 -30.70 -3.81 40.84
C LEU A 36 -29.19 -3.89 41.07
N ALA A 37 -28.58 -2.83 41.62
CA ALA A 37 -27.15 -2.82 41.96
C ALA A 37 -26.74 -3.90 42.97
N THR A 38 -27.67 -4.28 43.87
CA THR A 38 -27.44 -5.34 44.85
C THR A 38 -27.60 -6.73 44.23
N ALA A 39 -28.51 -6.89 43.27
CA ALA A 39 -28.77 -8.14 42.59
C ALA A 39 -27.73 -8.45 41.50
N ASP A 40 -27.34 -7.45 40.72
CA ASP A 40 -26.36 -7.55 39.63
C ASP A 40 -25.53 -6.24 39.55
N PRO A 41 -24.38 -6.17 40.23
CA PRO A 41 -23.54 -4.97 40.25
C PRO A 41 -22.76 -4.72 38.96
N GLU A 42 -22.69 -5.70 38.03
CA GLU A 42 -21.95 -5.56 36.77
C GLU A 42 -22.82 -4.97 35.64
N ASP A 43 -24.13 -4.91 35.87
CA ASP A 43 -25.13 -4.41 34.95
C ASP A 43 -25.00 -2.89 34.69
N SER A 44 -25.01 -2.49 33.41
CA SER A 44 -24.96 -1.09 33.02
C SER A 44 -26.24 -0.32 33.33
N ASP A 45 -27.40 -0.98 33.42
CA ASP A 45 -28.70 -0.36 33.70
C ASP A 45 -28.79 0.28 35.07
N VAL A 46 -28.00 -0.23 36.03
CA VAL A 46 -27.78 0.42 37.33
C VAL A 46 -27.35 1.88 37.14
N ASN A 47 -26.41 2.13 36.22
CA ASN A 47 -25.90 3.46 35.96
C ASN A 47 -26.90 4.32 35.18
N VAL A 48 -27.77 3.72 34.36
CA VAL A 48 -28.87 4.41 33.68
C VAL A 48 -29.86 4.98 34.70
N LEU A 49 -30.28 4.16 35.67
CA LEU A 49 -31.21 4.57 36.73
C LEU A 49 -30.61 5.67 37.62
N PHE A 50 -29.35 5.52 38.06
CA PHE A 50 -28.68 6.56 38.84
C PHE A 50 -28.44 7.85 38.03
N GLN A 51 -28.14 7.74 36.74
CA GLN A 51 -28.02 8.91 35.87
C GLN A 51 -29.37 9.61 35.68
N ALA A 52 -30.48 8.88 35.62
CA ALA A 52 -31.83 9.46 35.56
C ALA A 52 -32.17 10.25 36.83
N LEU A 53 -31.85 9.71 38.02
CA LEU A 53 -31.98 10.42 39.29
C LEU A 53 -31.12 11.69 39.32
N HIS A 54 -29.85 11.57 38.94
CA HIS A 54 -28.93 12.71 38.88
C HIS A 54 -29.44 13.80 37.93
N THR A 55 -29.87 13.43 36.73
CA THR A 55 -30.40 14.36 35.72
C THR A 55 -31.68 15.04 36.21
N ARG A 56 -32.56 14.31 36.90
CA ARG A 56 -33.77 14.89 37.51
C ARG A 56 -33.42 15.90 38.60
N ASP A 57 -32.46 15.59 39.48
CA ASP A 57 -32.01 16.48 40.55
C ASP A 57 -31.35 17.76 39.98
N GLU A 58 -30.57 17.65 38.90
CA GLU A 58 -30.00 18.80 38.17
C GLU A 58 -31.08 19.72 37.57
N LEU A 59 -32.11 19.15 36.95
CA LEU A 59 -33.17 19.89 36.25
C LEU A 59 -34.20 20.50 37.23
N ALA A 60 -34.50 19.82 38.33
CA ALA A 60 -35.41 20.32 39.36
C ALA A 60 -34.92 21.63 40.00
N GLY A 61 -33.60 21.87 40.02
CA GLY A 61 -33.01 23.13 40.47
C GLY A 61 -33.30 24.35 39.57
N GLN A 62 -33.88 24.15 38.39
CA GLN A 62 -34.07 25.19 37.36
C GLN A 62 -35.52 25.72 37.26
N SER A 63 -36.37 25.47 38.26
CA SER A 63 -37.76 25.94 38.36
C SER A 63 -38.76 25.31 37.38
N GLU A 64 -38.45 24.13 36.81
CA GLU A 64 -39.43 23.30 36.09
C GLU A 64 -39.90 22.13 36.98
N GLU A 65 -41.16 21.70 36.83
CA GLU A 65 -41.64 20.47 37.47
C GLU A 65 -41.06 19.26 36.73
N VAL A 66 -40.26 18.45 37.44
CA VAL A 66 -39.53 17.31 36.87
C VAL A 66 -39.92 16.00 37.55
N ALA A 67 -40.50 15.10 36.76
CA ALA A 67 -40.76 13.71 37.14
C ALA A 67 -39.63 12.79 36.65
N VAL A 68 -39.48 11.64 37.30
CA VAL A 68 -38.56 10.57 36.85
C VAL A 68 -39.33 9.25 36.82
N ALA A 69 -39.08 8.44 35.79
CA ALA A 69 -39.61 7.10 35.68
C ALA A 69 -38.59 6.16 35.03
N ALA A 70 -38.68 4.88 35.37
CA ALA A 70 -38.00 3.79 34.70
C ALA A 70 -39.04 2.94 33.96
N VAL A 71 -38.82 2.74 32.67
CA VAL A 71 -39.66 1.90 31.81
C VAL A 71 -38.83 0.76 31.26
N THR A 72 -39.42 -0.43 31.22
CA THR A 72 -38.75 -1.61 30.71
C THR A 72 -39.43 -2.20 29.49
N GLY A 73 -38.69 -2.94 28.69
CA GLY A 73 -39.25 -3.73 27.61
C GLY A 73 -39.56 -5.15 28.05
N VAL A 74 -39.20 -6.12 27.20
CA VAL A 74 -39.28 -7.54 27.53
C VAL A 74 -38.13 -8.24 26.82
N ASP A 75 -37.47 -9.18 27.51
CA ASP A 75 -36.50 -10.06 26.89
C ASP A 75 -37.13 -10.86 25.73
N GLY A 76 -36.69 -10.59 24.51
CA GLY A 76 -37.23 -11.21 23.31
C GLY A 76 -36.99 -10.40 22.04
N SER A 77 -37.89 -10.57 21.06
CA SER A 77 -37.76 -9.87 19.77
C SER A 77 -37.92 -8.36 19.93
N ASP A 78 -37.10 -7.57 19.23
CA ASP A 78 -37.13 -6.10 19.23
C ASP A 78 -38.56 -5.52 19.13
N VAL A 79 -39.42 -6.10 18.27
CA VAL A 79 -40.79 -5.63 18.07
C VAL A 79 -41.66 -5.75 19.33
N LYS A 80 -41.47 -6.83 20.11
CA LYS A 80 -42.20 -7.05 21.36
C LYS A 80 -41.66 -6.14 22.47
N ALA A 81 -40.35 -6.05 22.59
CA ALA A 81 -39.68 -5.18 23.56
C ALA A 81 -40.08 -3.71 23.34
N ASN A 82 -40.00 -3.24 22.09
CA ASN A 82 -40.49 -1.91 21.69
C ASN A 82 -41.97 -1.68 22.01
N ARG A 83 -42.84 -2.69 21.81
CA ARG A 83 -44.26 -2.55 22.14
C ARG A 83 -44.48 -2.43 23.65
N ALA A 84 -43.80 -3.25 24.45
CA ALA A 84 -43.86 -3.21 25.91
C ALA A 84 -43.42 -1.85 26.45
N VAL A 85 -42.26 -1.34 26.00
CA VAL A 85 -41.80 0.02 26.37
C VAL A 85 -42.85 1.08 26.01
N GLY A 86 -43.52 0.94 24.87
CA GLY A 86 -44.62 1.82 24.50
C GLY A 86 -45.79 1.81 25.50
N GLU A 87 -46.24 0.62 25.93
CA GLU A 87 -47.32 0.43 26.90
C GLU A 87 -46.95 0.95 28.30
N GLU A 88 -45.70 0.76 28.70
CA GLU A 88 -45.12 1.28 29.94
C GLU A 88 -45.09 2.82 29.95
N VAL A 89 -44.64 3.43 28.85
CA VAL A 89 -44.67 4.90 28.68
C VAL A 89 -46.10 5.43 28.70
N ASP A 90 -47.05 4.74 28.06
CA ASP A 90 -48.47 5.12 28.10
C ASP A 90 -49.01 5.09 29.55
N THR A 91 -48.58 4.10 30.35
CA THR A 91 -48.91 3.99 31.77
C THR A 91 -48.29 5.13 32.58
N VAL A 92 -47.03 5.48 32.32
CA VAL A 92 -46.35 6.61 32.98
C VAL A 92 -47.06 7.93 32.67
N LEU A 93 -47.40 8.18 31.41
CA LEU A 93 -48.09 9.41 30.99
C LEU A 93 -49.50 9.49 31.60
N ALA A 94 -50.21 8.37 31.71
CA ALA A 94 -51.52 8.31 32.37
C ALA A 94 -51.42 8.64 33.87
N ALA A 95 -50.40 8.11 34.55
CA ALA A 95 -50.17 8.36 35.98
C ALA A 95 -49.80 9.83 36.27
N LEU A 96 -49.11 10.50 35.36
CA LEU A 96 -48.72 11.91 35.50
C LEU A 96 -49.87 12.90 35.30
N SER A 97 -51.04 12.45 34.83
CA SER A 97 -52.38 13.06 34.97
C SER A 97 -52.44 14.60 35.04
N THR A 98 -51.74 15.28 34.13
CA THR A 98 -51.80 16.74 34.05
C THR A 98 -51.93 17.12 32.59
N GLY A 99 -52.92 17.94 32.26
CA GLY A 99 -53.18 18.48 30.93
C GLY A 99 -52.12 19.47 30.44
N GLU A 100 -50.85 19.24 30.80
CA GLU A 100 -49.69 19.99 30.36
C GLU A 100 -48.94 19.26 29.26
N ASN A 101 -48.19 20.02 28.46
CA ASN A 101 -47.24 19.46 27.51
C ASN A 101 -46.08 18.81 28.28
N VAL A 102 -46.10 17.49 28.40
CA VAL A 102 -44.98 16.68 28.92
C VAL A 102 -43.89 16.63 27.85
N ARG A 103 -42.64 16.86 28.25
CA ARG A 103 -41.45 16.70 27.40
C ARG A 103 -40.50 15.74 28.07
N ALA A 104 -39.81 14.89 27.31
CA ALA A 104 -38.97 13.83 27.87
C ALA A 104 -37.47 14.07 27.64
N VAL A 105 -36.66 13.71 28.63
CA VAL A 105 -35.21 13.49 28.50
C VAL A 105 -34.97 12.00 28.71
N VAL A 106 -34.50 11.32 27.67
CA VAL A 106 -34.30 9.87 27.69
C VAL A 106 -32.86 9.55 28.10
N ILE A 107 -32.69 8.60 29.02
CA ILE A 107 -31.40 8.08 29.48
C ILE A 107 -31.29 6.61 29.06
N THR A 108 -30.14 6.23 28.51
CA THR A 108 -29.87 4.89 27.96
C THR A 108 -28.38 4.56 28.10
N ASP A 109 -28.00 3.29 28.16
CA ASP A 109 -26.59 2.85 28.21
C ASP A 109 -26.00 2.53 26.82
N GLY A 110 -26.82 2.41 25.77
CA GLY A 110 -26.38 1.76 24.54
C GLY A 110 -27.23 2.02 23.29
N ALA A 111 -26.67 1.64 22.14
CA ALA A 111 -27.35 1.79 20.85
C ALA A 111 -28.55 0.84 20.68
N GLN A 112 -28.58 -0.27 21.42
CA GLN A 112 -29.68 -1.23 21.41
C GLN A 112 -30.94 -0.60 22.02
N ASP A 113 -30.78 0.06 23.16
CA ASP A 113 -31.86 0.73 23.88
C ASP A 113 -32.33 2.01 23.21
N GLU A 114 -31.48 2.66 22.40
CA GLU A 114 -31.91 3.76 21.53
C GLU A 114 -32.92 3.33 20.44
N SER A 115 -33.07 2.03 20.18
CA SER A 115 -34.06 1.53 19.21
C SER A 115 -35.51 1.85 19.60
N VAL A 116 -35.80 2.13 20.88
CA VAL A 116 -37.14 2.52 21.35
C VAL A 116 -37.47 4.00 21.16
N LEU A 117 -36.49 4.82 20.78
CA LEU A 117 -36.70 6.26 20.62
C LEU A 117 -37.86 6.60 19.67
N PRO A 118 -38.06 5.93 18.52
CA PRO A 118 -39.22 6.19 17.67
C PRO A 118 -40.56 5.91 18.37
N VAL A 119 -40.61 4.91 19.25
CA VAL A 119 -41.80 4.51 20.01
C VAL A 119 -42.12 5.52 21.11
N ILE A 120 -41.10 6.00 21.82
CA ILE A 120 -41.24 7.03 22.84
C ILE A 120 -41.65 8.36 22.18
N ARG A 121 -41.00 8.71 21.07
CA ARG A 121 -41.25 9.96 20.34
C ARG A 121 -42.66 10.04 19.74
N SER A 122 -43.31 8.91 19.48
CA SER A 122 -44.71 8.90 19.03
C SER A 122 -45.72 9.23 20.14
N ARG A 123 -45.29 9.23 21.42
CA ARG A 123 -46.13 9.48 22.60
C ARG A 123 -45.82 10.80 23.28
N VAL A 124 -44.53 11.15 23.37
CA VAL A 124 -44.06 12.36 24.04
C VAL A 124 -42.93 13.04 23.24
N PRO A 125 -42.91 14.38 23.11
CA PRO A 125 -41.78 15.10 22.57
C PRO A 125 -40.51 14.84 23.38
N ILE A 126 -39.39 14.54 22.70
CA ILE A 126 -38.09 14.31 23.33
C ILE A 126 -37.23 15.57 23.16
N ASP A 127 -36.87 16.20 24.30
CA ASP A 127 -36.01 17.39 24.36
C ASP A 127 -34.52 17.03 24.42
N GLY A 128 -34.18 15.81 24.84
CA GLY A 128 -32.79 15.36 24.90
C GLY A 128 -32.62 13.85 25.09
N LEU A 129 -31.46 13.36 24.68
CA LEU A 129 -30.99 11.99 24.87
C LEU A 129 -29.64 12.04 25.59
N ARG A 130 -29.48 11.28 26.67
CA ARG A 130 -28.19 11.12 27.37
C ARG A 130 -27.79 9.65 27.37
N ARG A 131 -26.64 9.37 26.77
CA ARG A 131 -26.03 8.04 26.79
C ARG A 131 -25.06 7.91 27.96
N VAL A 132 -25.22 6.87 28.77
CA VAL A 132 -24.34 6.49 29.87
C VAL A 132 -23.35 5.45 29.36
N VAL A 133 -22.06 5.62 29.63
CA VAL A 133 -21.03 4.64 29.23
C VAL A 133 -20.17 4.32 30.43
N VAL A 134 -20.27 3.07 30.91
CA VAL A 134 -19.43 2.56 32.00
C VAL A 134 -18.04 2.24 31.46
N ARG A 135 -17.02 2.92 31.98
CA ARG A 135 -15.62 2.65 31.59
C ARG A 135 -15.05 1.52 32.43
N GLN A 136 -14.98 0.32 31.87
CA GLN A 136 -14.27 -0.82 32.46
C GLN A 136 -12.85 -0.92 31.87
N ALA A 137 -11.84 -1.11 32.71
CA ALA A 137 -10.48 -1.45 32.26
C ALA A 137 -10.39 -2.97 32.12
N GLN A 138 -10.22 -3.48 30.90
CA GLN A 138 -10.11 -4.92 30.61
C GLN A 138 -8.65 -5.43 30.76
N ASP A 139 -8.52 -6.67 31.24
CA ASP A 139 -7.29 -7.34 31.70
C ASP A 139 -6.25 -7.67 30.61
N LEU A 140 -5.01 -7.90 31.07
CA LEU A 140 -3.77 -8.21 30.32
C LEU A 140 -3.89 -9.28 29.21
N GLU A 141 -4.89 -10.16 29.27
CA GLU A 141 -5.12 -11.23 28.29
C GLU A 141 -5.50 -10.68 26.91
N SER A 142 -6.32 -9.63 26.86
CA SER A 142 -6.69 -8.96 25.60
C SER A 142 -5.47 -8.34 24.93
N ILE A 143 -4.51 -7.85 25.71
CA ILE A 143 -3.21 -7.35 25.21
C ILE A 143 -2.37 -8.49 24.64
N TYR A 144 -2.31 -9.65 25.32
CA TYR A 144 -1.59 -10.82 24.81
C TYR A 144 -2.13 -11.27 23.45
N TYR A 145 -3.45 -11.39 23.31
CA TYR A 145 -4.05 -11.78 22.02
C TYR A 145 -3.86 -10.72 20.94
N THR A 146 -3.94 -9.45 21.29
CA THR A 146 -3.67 -8.35 20.35
C THR A 146 -2.23 -8.42 19.83
N ILE A 147 -1.25 -8.58 20.73
CA ILE A 147 0.16 -8.72 20.34
C ILE A 147 0.36 -10.00 19.49
N LYS A 148 -0.25 -11.12 19.89
CA LYS A 148 -0.17 -12.39 19.14
C LYS A 148 -0.74 -12.24 17.73
N GLN A 149 -1.84 -11.52 17.56
CA GLN A 149 -2.46 -11.27 16.26
C GLN A 149 -1.59 -10.37 15.39
N VAL A 150 -1.06 -9.28 15.95
CA VAL A 150 -0.13 -8.35 15.27
C VAL A 150 1.14 -9.07 14.80
N LEU A 151 1.68 -9.97 15.62
CA LEU A 151 2.85 -10.78 15.26
C LEU A 151 2.52 -11.94 14.30
N GLY A 152 1.25 -12.33 14.21
CA GLY A 152 0.78 -13.39 13.32
C GLY A 152 0.50 -12.93 11.89
N ASP A 153 0.19 -11.65 11.71
CA ASP A 153 -0.07 -11.05 10.42
C ASP A 153 1.21 -10.88 9.58
N LYS A 154 1.19 -11.29 8.30
CA LYS A 154 2.40 -11.35 7.46
C LYS A 154 2.98 -9.97 7.16
N GLU A 155 2.11 -9.01 6.87
CA GLU A 155 2.47 -7.64 6.51
C GLU A 155 3.04 -6.90 7.73
N THR A 156 2.35 -7.01 8.86
CA THR A 156 2.75 -6.37 10.11
C THR A 156 4.02 -6.99 10.69
N ARG A 157 4.15 -8.32 10.63
CA ARG A 157 5.34 -9.03 11.10
C ARG A 157 6.58 -8.64 10.31
N GLY A 158 6.50 -8.53 8.99
CA GLY A 158 7.63 -8.11 8.14
C GLY A 158 8.06 -6.67 8.44
N THR A 159 7.10 -5.78 8.65
CA THR A 159 7.35 -4.37 8.94
C THR A 159 7.96 -4.15 10.32
N LEU A 160 7.51 -4.89 11.35
CA LEU A 160 7.95 -4.69 12.73
C LEU A 160 9.15 -5.56 13.13
N LEU A 161 9.11 -6.87 12.83
CA LEU A 161 10.13 -7.81 13.29
C LEU A 161 11.43 -7.72 12.50
N VAL A 162 11.41 -7.31 11.23
CA VAL A 162 12.64 -7.29 10.42
C VAL A 162 13.57 -6.15 10.83
N PRO A 163 13.13 -4.88 10.95
CA PRO A 163 14.02 -3.82 11.47
C PRO A 163 14.52 -4.13 12.87
N LEU A 164 13.64 -4.65 13.73
CA LEU A 164 13.99 -5.03 15.10
C LEU A 164 15.01 -6.18 15.12
N GLY A 165 14.83 -7.20 14.30
CA GLY A 165 15.74 -8.33 14.16
C GLY A 165 17.10 -7.89 13.63
N VAL A 166 17.14 -7.03 12.62
CA VAL A 166 18.39 -6.46 12.11
C VAL A 166 19.09 -5.66 13.20
N LEU A 167 18.37 -4.80 13.93
CA LEU A 167 18.93 -4.02 15.05
C LEU A 167 19.54 -4.92 16.13
N LEU A 168 18.82 -5.99 16.52
CA LEU A 168 19.29 -6.97 17.49
C LEU A 168 20.52 -7.75 17.00
N LEU A 169 20.65 -7.95 15.69
CA LEU A 169 21.80 -8.62 15.08
C LEU A 169 23.02 -7.70 14.94
N VAL A 170 22.87 -6.37 15.00
CA VAL A 170 24.00 -5.44 14.86
C VAL A 170 25.05 -5.70 15.93
N TYR A 171 24.64 -5.77 17.19
CA TYR A 171 25.56 -5.94 18.32
C TYR A 171 26.40 -7.24 18.25
N PRO A 172 25.81 -8.44 18.11
CA PRO A 172 26.59 -9.67 18.01
C PRO A 172 27.47 -9.71 16.75
N LEU A 173 27.04 -9.11 15.63
CA LEU A 173 27.86 -9.11 14.42
C LEU A 173 29.10 -8.22 14.55
N VAL A 174 29.00 -7.11 15.30
CA VAL A 174 30.16 -6.27 15.63
C VAL A 174 31.15 -7.02 16.50
N LEU A 175 30.68 -7.79 17.48
CA LEU A 175 31.56 -8.63 18.31
C LEU A 175 32.27 -9.71 17.51
N ILE A 176 31.57 -10.35 16.56
CA ILE A 176 32.18 -11.33 15.65
C ILE A 176 33.23 -10.65 14.76
N ALA A 177 32.91 -9.49 14.19
CA ALA A 177 33.84 -8.74 13.34
C ALA A 177 35.13 -8.36 14.07
N ASP A 178 35.01 -7.90 15.31
CA ASP A 178 36.15 -7.58 16.18
C ASP A 178 37.01 -8.83 16.45
N ALA A 179 36.38 -10.00 16.64
CA ALA A 179 37.10 -11.26 16.81
C ALA A 179 37.89 -11.72 15.56
N PHE A 180 37.54 -11.23 14.37
CA PHE A 180 38.24 -11.50 13.11
C PHE A 180 39.15 -10.34 12.65
N ASP A 181 39.44 -9.37 13.52
CA ASP A 181 40.28 -8.19 13.24
C ASP A 181 39.73 -7.32 12.08
N VAL A 182 38.43 -7.44 11.81
CA VAL A 182 37.72 -6.58 10.86
C VAL A 182 37.32 -5.34 11.61
N ALA A 183 37.83 -4.17 11.18
CA ALA A 183 37.55 -2.89 11.85
C ALA A 183 36.03 -2.71 12.10
N GLY A 184 35.61 -2.79 13.36
CA GLY A 184 34.19 -2.84 13.76
C GLY A 184 33.38 -1.62 13.32
N ILE A 185 34.04 -0.49 13.11
CA ILE A 185 33.42 0.75 12.56
C ILE A 185 32.92 0.54 11.12
N SER A 186 33.68 -0.20 10.30
CA SER A 186 33.27 -0.56 8.93
C SER A 186 32.03 -1.46 8.94
N VAL A 187 31.98 -2.40 9.88
CA VAL A 187 30.87 -3.34 10.02
C VAL A 187 29.61 -2.65 10.51
N LEU A 188 29.72 -1.73 11.47
CA LEU A 188 28.62 -0.86 11.87
C LEU A 188 28.11 -0.01 10.70
N GLY A 189 29.00 0.56 9.89
CA GLY A 189 28.63 1.34 8.71
C GLY A 189 27.86 0.51 7.67
N VAL A 190 28.36 -0.69 7.36
CA VAL A 190 27.72 -1.63 6.42
C VAL A 190 26.36 -2.09 6.95
N LEU A 191 26.26 -2.45 8.23
CA LEU A 191 25.01 -2.90 8.84
C LEU A 191 23.97 -1.78 8.92
N SER A 192 24.40 -0.58 9.32
CA SER A 192 23.52 0.58 9.39
C SER A 192 23.07 1.02 8.00
N GLY A 193 23.95 0.93 7.00
CA GLY A 193 23.61 1.15 5.60
C GLY A 193 22.61 0.11 5.08
N ALA A 194 22.81 -1.16 5.38
CA ALA A 194 21.89 -2.24 5.01
C ALA A 194 20.52 -2.07 5.68
N LEU A 195 20.48 -1.73 6.97
CA LEU A 195 19.25 -1.44 7.70
C LEU A 195 18.53 -0.21 7.13
N GLY A 196 19.27 0.87 6.86
CA GLY A 196 18.74 2.08 6.25
C GLY A 196 18.15 1.81 4.87
N LEU A 197 18.86 1.05 4.03
CA LEU A 197 18.40 0.67 2.70
C LEU A 197 17.17 -0.25 2.79
N TYR A 198 17.16 -1.22 3.70
CA TYR A 198 15.99 -2.07 3.95
C TYR A 198 14.77 -1.25 4.36
N THR A 199 14.95 -0.32 5.29
CA THR A 199 13.87 0.54 5.79
C THR A 199 13.34 1.45 4.69
N LEU A 200 14.23 2.00 3.86
CA LEU A 200 13.86 2.82 2.70
C LEU A 200 13.12 1.97 1.65
N PHE A 201 13.62 0.77 1.36
CA PHE A 201 13.00 -0.17 0.43
C PHE A 201 11.57 -0.51 0.84
N ARG A 202 11.36 -0.78 2.14
CA ARG A 202 10.04 -1.10 2.70
C ARG A 202 9.13 0.13 2.78
N GLY A 203 9.66 1.27 3.25
CA GLY A 203 8.89 2.51 3.42
C GLY A 203 8.44 3.15 2.10
N LEU A 204 9.15 2.86 1.00
CA LEU A 204 8.76 3.28 -0.35
C LEU A 204 7.86 2.27 -1.07
N GLY A 205 7.52 1.13 -0.47
CA GLY A 205 6.71 0.09 -1.11
C GLY A 205 7.37 -0.54 -2.34
N LEU A 206 8.72 -0.55 -2.41
CA LEU A 206 9.45 -1.02 -3.58
C LEU A 206 9.36 -2.54 -3.81
N GLU A 207 8.75 -3.27 -2.89
CA GLU A 207 8.51 -4.72 -3.01
C GLU A 207 7.57 -5.03 -4.17
N GLU A 208 6.44 -4.32 -4.26
CA GLU A 208 5.45 -4.50 -5.33
C GLU A 208 6.06 -4.18 -6.70
N ALA A 209 6.84 -3.10 -6.79
CA ALA A 209 7.51 -2.72 -8.02
C ALA A 209 8.57 -3.76 -8.48
N VAL A 210 9.23 -4.42 -7.54
CA VAL A 210 10.18 -5.50 -7.86
C VAL A 210 9.45 -6.76 -8.28
N ASP A 211 8.38 -7.14 -7.57
CA ASP A 211 7.58 -8.31 -7.90
C ASP A 211 6.95 -8.17 -9.30
N ASP A 212 6.39 -7.00 -9.61
CA ASP A 212 5.85 -6.68 -10.94
C ASP A 212 6.93 -6.76 -12.03
N ALA A 213 8.10 -6.19 -11.79
CA ALA A 213 9.21 -6.25 -12.73
C ALA A 213 9.72 -7.69 -12.96
N VAL A 214 9.77 -8.50 -11.90
CA VAL A 214 10.16 -9.91 -11.99
C VAL A 214 9.13 -10.72 -12.76
N GLU A 215 7.84 -10.45 -12.53
CA GLU A 215 6.75 -11.12 -13.25
C GLU A 215 6.76 -10.75 -14.74
N GLU A 216 7.00 -9.47 -15.07
CA GLU A 216 7.15 -9.01 -16.46
C GLU A 216 8.35 -9.67 -17.14
N VAL A 217 9.51 -9.74 -16.46
CA VAL A 217 10.70 -10.45 -16.95
C VAL A 217 10.40 -11.94 -17.14
N ARG A 218 9.67 -12.58 -16.22
CA ARG A 218 9.22 -13.97 -16.37
C ARG A 218 8.33 -14.14 -17.58
N GLN A 219 7.33 -13.29 -17.77
CA GLN A 219 6.44 -13.36 -18.93
C GLN A 219 7.23 -13.21 -20.24
N LEU A 220 8.21 -12.30 -20.29
CA LEU A 220 9.11 -12.16 -21.44
C LEU A 220 9.99 -13.39 -21.67
N LEU A 221 10.49 -14.02 -20.59
CA LEU A 221 11.25 -15.28 -20.63
C LEU A 221 10.41 -16.46 -21.13
N TYR A 222 9.16 -16.58 -20.68
CA TYR A 222 8.25 -17.66 -21.05
C TYR A 222 7.62 -17.46 -22.43
N ALA A 223 7.58 -16.23 -22.94
CA ALA A 223 7.07 -15.91 -24.28
C ALA A 223 7.98 -16.43 -25.41
N GLY A 224 9.15 -17.01 -25.11
CA GLY A 224 10.03 -17.59 -26.13
C GLY A 224 10.62 -16.58 -27.11
N ARG A 225 10.66 -15.30 -26.72
CA ARG A 225 11.18 -14.19 -27.52
C ARG A 225 12.70 -14.29 -27.72
N VAL A 226 13.15 -14.33 -28.97
CA VAL A 226 14.55 -14.34 -29.39
C VAL A 226 15.26 -13.04 -29.00
N THR A 227 14.54 -11.91 -28.95
CA THR A 227 15.06 -10.61 -28.48
C THR A 227 15.73 -10.71 -27.11
N LEU A 228 15.17 -11.46 -26.17
CA LEU A 228 15.72 -11.57 -24.83
C LEU A 228 17.15 -12.15 -24.83
N ILE A 229 17.36 -13.29 -25.50
CA ILE A 229 18.67 -13.94 -25.57
C ILE A 229 19.66 -13.02 -26.28
N THR A 230 19.25 -12.41 -27.40
CA THR A 230 20.12 -11.50 -28.17
C THR A 230 20.44 -10.21 -27.42
N TYR A 231 19.56 -9.70 -26.55
CA TYR A 231 19.81 -8.53 -25.72
C TYR A 231 20.81 -8.83 -24.60
N VAL A 232 20.68 -9.97 -23.93
CA VAL A 232 21.67 -10.42 -22.94
C VAL A 232 23.05 -10.54 -23.58
N VAL A 233 23.14 -11.16 -24.76
CA VAL A 233 24.39 -11.26 -25.52
C VAL A 233 24.90 -9.86 -25.92
N ALA A 234 24.03 -8.97 -26.39
CA ALA A 234 24.41 -7.60 -26.76
C ALA A 234 24.97 -6.80 -25.56
N VAL A 235 24.35 -6.90 -24.39
CA VAL A 235 24.85 -6.26 -23.15
C VAL A 235 26.24 -6.80 -22.79
N ALA A 236 26.45 -8.12 -22.88
CA ALA A 236 27.75 -8.73 -22.63
C ALA A 236 28.81 -8.22 -23.63
N LEU A 237 28.46 -8.12 -24.92
CA LEU A 237 29.35 -7.58 -25.96
C LEU A 237 29.69 -6.11 -25.72
N VAL A 238 28.73 -5.29 -25.28
CA VAL A 238 28.97 -3.88 -24.89
C VAL A 238 29.92 -3.80 -23.69
N ALA A 239 29.73 -4.64 -22.67
CA ALA A 239 30.63 -4.66 -21.51
C ALA A 239 32.07 -5.04 -21.91
N ILE A 240 32.23 -6.04 -22.80
CA ILE A 240 33.54 -6.44 -23.34
C ILE A 240 34.17 -5.30 -24.15
N GLY A 241 33.39 -4.64 -25.02
CA GLY A 241 33.84 -3.49 -25.80
C GLY A 241 34.29 -2.31 -24.93
N GLY A 242 33.50 -1.99 -23.89
CA GLY A 242 33.83 -0.96 -22.93
C GLY A 242 35.11 -1.28 -22.14
N TRP A 243 35.28 -2.53 -21.71
CA TRP A 243 36.50 -2.98 -21.04
C TRP A 243 37.73 -2.90 -21.96
N GLN A 244 37.61 -3.34 -23.22
CA GLN A 244 38.70 -3.22 -24.20
C GLN A 244 39.05 -1.77 -24.52
N GLY A 245 38.03 -0.91 -24.70
CA GLY A 245 38.24 0.52 -24.90
C GLY A 245 38.94 1.19 -23.71
N TYR A 246 38.51 0.88 -22.48
CA TYR A 246 39.16 1.36 -21.27
C TYR A 246 40.62 0.87 -21.16
N GLY A 247 40.86 -0.40 -21.48
CA GLY A 247 42.20 -0.99 -21.53
C GLY A 247 43.11 -0.28 -22.54
N ALA A 248 42.59 0.00 -23.74
CA ALA A 248 43.34 0.72 -24.79
C ALA A 248 43.68 2.16 -24.36
N VAL A 249 42.75 2.88 -23.74
CA VAL A 249 43.01 4.25 -23.25
C VAL A 249 44.06 4.27 -22.15
N THR A 250 43.95 3.37 -21.17
CA THR A 250 44.87 3.35 -20.03
C THR A 250 46.30 2.92 -20.41
N SER A 251 46.43 2.01 -21.38
CA SER A 251 47.73 1.51 -21.84
C SER A 251 48.42 2.42 -22.86
N GLU A 252 47.71 2.98 -23.82
CA GLU A 252 48.30 3.65 -24.99
C GLU A 252 48.07 5.17 -25.02
N ALA A 253 47.02 5.67 -24.36
CA ALA A 253 46.54 7.05 -24.54
C ALA A 253 46.44 7.87 -23.24
N SER A 254 46.86 7.33 -22.09
CA SER A 254 46.66 7.96 -20.78
C SER A 254 47.28 9.35 -20.64
N SER A 255 48.34 9.64 -21.40
CA SER A 255 49.01 10.94 -21.46
C SER A 255 48.57 11.85 -22.61
N LEU A 256 47.61 11.43 -23.44
CA LEU A 256 47.14 12.19 -24.61
C LEU A 256 45.98 13.14 -24.26
N PRO A 257 45.70 14.16 -25.09
CA PRO A 257 44.51 14.99 -24.93
C PRO A 257 43.21 14.18 -25.01
N LEU A 258 42.16 14.65 -24.34
CA LEU A 258 40.85 13.99 -24.29
C LEU A 258 40.29 13.57 -25.67
N PRO A 259 40.40 14.35 -26.77
CA PRO A 259 39.93 13.91 -28.08
C PRO A 259 40.65 12.67 -28.62
N ALA A 260 41.97 12.55 -28.37
CA ALA A 260 42.75 11.39 -28.78
C ALA A 260 42.45 10.17 -27.91
N GLN A 261 42.21 10.37 -26.60
CA GLN A 261 41.73 9.30 -25.71
C GLN A 261 40.37 8.77 -26.16
N ALA A 262 39.44 9.64 -26.52
CA ALA A 262 38.13 9.26 -27.04
C ALA A 262 38.25 8.49 -28.36
N ALA A 263 39.13 8.92 -29.27
CA ALA A 263 39.39 8.21 -30.52
C ALA A 263 39.92 6.78 -30.27
N VAL A 264 40.90 6.61 -29.38
CA VAL A 264 41.45 5.30 -29.01
C VAL A 264 40.38 4.40 -28.37
N PHE A 265 39.57 4.94 -27.45
CA PHE A 265 38.45 4.21 -26.85
C PHE A 265 37.46 3.70 -27.90
N VAL A 266 36.98 4.61 -28.75
CA VAL A 266 35.96 4.30 -29.77
C VAL A 266 36.53 3.30 -30.76
N HIS A 267 37.77 3.47 -31.21
CA HIS A 267 38.39 2.58 -32.19
C HIS A 267 38.51 1.14 -31.67
N ALA A 268 38.88 0.97 -30.40
CA ALA A 268 38.98 -0.34 -29.76
C ALA A 268 37.60 -0.96 -29.43
N ALA A 269 36.60 -0.15 -29.10
CA ALA A 269 35.28 -0.63 -28.68
C ALA A 269 34.29 -0.87 -29.84
N VAL A 270 34.45 -0.18 -30.97
CA VAL A 270 33.44 -0.11 -32.05
C VAL A 270 33.07 -1.46 -32.66
N SER A 271 34.01 -2.41 -32.77
CA SER A 271 33.74 -3.74 -33.33
C SER A 271 32.82 -4.56 -32.41
N TRP A 272 33.02 -4.48 -31.10
CA TRP A 272 32.16 -5.12 -30.11
C TRP A 272 30.80 -4.45 -30.01
N PHE A 273 30.75 -3.12 -30.10
CA PHE A 273 29.47 -2.39 -30.18
C PHE A 273 28.71 -2.70 -31.48
N ALA A 274 29.43 -2.87 -32.60
CA ALA A 274 28.84 -3.30 -33.86
C ALA A 274 28.22 -4.70 -33.72
N ALA A 275 28.97 -5.65 -33.16
CA ALA A 275 28.50 -7.01 -32.92
C ALA A 275 27.27 -7.01 -31.99
N ALA A 276 27.27 -6.17 -30.95
CA ALA A 276 26.13 -6.02 -30.04
C ALA A 276 24.88 -5.49 -30.76
N GLY A 277 25.02 -4.40 -31.53
CA GLY A 277 23.90 -3.80 -32.25
C GLY A 277 23.36 -4.70 -33.35
N VAL A 278 24.21 -5.42 -34.08
CA VAL A 278 23.78 -6.40 -35.09
C VAL A 278 23.06 -7.58 -34.44
N THR A 279 23.59 -8.11 -33.33
CA THR A 279 22.97 -9.23 -32.61
C THR A 279 21.59 -8.84 -32.07
N SER A 280 21.48 -7.69 -31.41
CA SER A 280 20.22 -7.17 -30.88
C SER A 280 19.19 -6.88 -31.99
N SER A 281 19.61 -6.25 -33.09
CA SER A 281 18.71 -5.94 -34.21
C SER A 281 18.24 -7.19 -34.96
N LEU A 282 19.08 -8.22 -35.12
CA LEU A 282 18.66 -9.50 -35.68
C LEU A 282 17.67 -10.23 -34.76
N GLY A 283 17.85 -10.15 -33.45
CA GLY A 283 16.89 -10.68 -32.48
C GLY A 283 15.51 -10.04 -32.63
N GLN A 284 15.46 -8.71 -32.70
CA GLN A 284 14.21 -7.98 -32.92
C GLN A 284 13.55 -8.36 -34.26
N VAL A 285 14.33 -8.39 -35.34
CA VAL A 285 13.80 -8.80 -36.66
C VAL A 285 13.24 -10.22 -36.63
N THR A 286 13.89 -11.12 -35.88
CA THR A 286 13.43 -12.51 -35.74
C THR A 286 12.12 -12.58 -34.98
N ASP A 287 11.97 -11.83 -33.88
CA ASP A 287 10.71 -11.79 -33.13
C ASP A 287 9.57 -11.20 -33.95
N GLU A 288 9.79 -10.09 -34.65
CA GLU A 288 8.77 -9.52 -35.55
C GLU A 288 8.36 -10.49 -36.67
N TYR A 289 9.27 -11.34 -37.11
CA TYR A 289 8.98 -12.40 -38.08
C TYR A 289 8.17 -13.54 -37.47
N LEU A 290 8.42 -13.91 -36.22
CA LEU A 290 7.69 -14.95 -35.50
C LEU A 290 6.29 -14.48 -35.06
N ASP A 291 6.11 -13.17 -34.81
CA ASP A 291 4.86 -12.55 -34.38
C ASP A 291 3.95 -12.10 -35.55
N ASP A 292 4.22 -12.53 -36.79
CA ASP A 292 3.49 -12.16 -38.03
C ASP A 292 3.36 -10.63 -38.28
N ALA A 293 4.18 -9.82 -37.59
CA ALA A 293 4.19 -8.36 -37.68
C ALA A 293 5.35 -7.82 -38.55
N PHE A 294 5.97 -8.71 -39.34
CA PHE A 294 7.17 -8.42 -40.11
C PHE A 294 6.96 -7.35 -41.18
N ARG A 295 7.95 -6.47 -41.32
CA ARG A 295 8.07 -5.52 -42.43
C ARG A 295 9.49 -5.57 -42.96
N TRP A 296 9.65 -5.58 -44.28
CA TRP A 296 10.96 -5.59 -44.94
C TRP A 296 11.83 -4.41 -44.47
N ARG A 297 11.20 -3.27 -44.13
CA ARG A 297 11.93 -2.11 -43.60
C ARG A 297 12.68 -2.41 -42.30
N TYR A 298 12.28 -3.37 -41.50
CA TYR A 298 12.97 -3.72 -40.24
C TYR A 298 14.34 -4.35 -40.47
N LEU A 299 14.55 -5.02 -41.60
CA LEU A 299 15.87 -5.55 -41.98
C LEU A 299 16.92 -4.46 -42.18
N ASN A 300 16.53 -3.18 -42.29
CA ASN A 300 17.50 -2.07 -42.33
C ASN A 300 18.33 -1.91 -41.06
N ALA A 301 17.78 -2.28 -39.89
CA ALA A 301 18.40 -2.03 -38.61
C ALA A 301 19.85 -2.58 -38.50
N PRO A 302 20.15 -3.86 -38.82
CA PRO A 302 21.52 -4.37 -38.77
C PRO A 302 22.46 -3.68 -39.76
N PHE A 303 21.97 -3.28 -40.95
CA PHE A 303 22.79 -2.56 -41.92
C PHE A 303 23.10 -1.13 -41.47
N TYR A 304 22.17 -0.45 -40.79
CA TYR A 304 22.47 0.85 -40.17
C TYR A 304 23.50 0.73 -39.07
N VAL A 305 23.42 -0.31 -38.22
CA VAL A 305 24.47 -0.55 -37.21
C VAL A 305 25.82 -0.73 -37.90
N LEU A 306 25.90 -1.58 -38.93
CA LEU A 306 27.15 -1.79 -39.68
C LEU A 306 27.66 -0.49 -40.35
N ALA A 307 26.78 0.28 -40.99
CA ALA A 307 27.14 1.57 -41.61
C ALA A 307 27.72 2.55 -40.59
N ILE A 308 27.04 2.71 -39.45
CA ILE A 308 27.47 3.57 -38.35
C ILE A 308 28.80 3.07 -37.79
N SER A 309 28.96 1.77 -37.59
CA SER A 309 30.21 1.18 -37.08
C SER A 309 31.39 1.38 -38.03
N VAL A 310 31.20 1.26 -39.35
CA VAL A 310 32.24 1.56 -40.34
C VAL A 310 32.65 3.03 -40.27
N VAL A 311 31.67 3.95 -40.18
CA VAL A 311 31.93 5.39 -40.04
C VAL A 311 32.68 5.69 -38.74
N LEU A 312 32.22 5.16 -37.61
CA LEU A 312 32.84 5.38 -36.30
C LEU A 312 34.25 4.78 -36.25
N HIS A 313 34.47 3.60 -36.84
CA HIS A 313 35.79 2.98 -36.92
C HIS A 313 36.77 3.82 -37.75
N ALA A 314 36.32 4.35 -38.88
CA ALA A 314 37.14 5.18 -39.75
C ALA A 314 37.46 6.55 -39.13
N VAL A 315 36.46 7.23 -38.57
CA VAL A 315 36.64 8.53 -37.91
C VAL A 315 37.55 8.39 -36.70
N SER A 316 37.32 7.40 -35.85
CA SER A 316 38.20 7.14 -34.69
C SER A 316 39.62 6.77 -35.13
N GLY A 317 39.76 5.96 -36.18
CA GLY A 317 41.04 5.57 -36.77
C GLY A 317 41.85 6.76 -37.32
N PHE A 318 41.19 7.76 -37.90
CA PHE A 318 41.85 8.97 -38.39
C PHE A 318 42.47 9.81 -37.26
N PHE A 319 41.86 9.81 -36.08
CA PHE A 319 42.34 10.55 -34.91
C PHE A 319 43.30 9.74 -34.02
N LEU A 320 43.69 8.53 -34.42
CA LEU A 320 44.68 7.74 -33.67
C LEU A 320 46.07 8.40 -33.71
N PRO A 321 46.85 8.31 -32.62
CA PRO A 321 48.21 8.82 -32.57
C PRO A 321 49.21 7.92 -33.33
N GLY A 322 50.22 8.52 -33.97
CA GLY A 322 51.37 7.81 -34.53
C GLY A 322 51.10 7.02 -35.82
N GLU A 323 51.76 5.87 -35.98
CA GLU A 323 51.64 4.99 -37.16
C GLU A 323 50.28 4.29 -37.29
N GLY A 324 49.43 4.38 -36.27
CA GLY A 324 48.05 3.87 -36.29
C GLY A 324 47.03 4.80 -36.96
N ALA A 325 47.44 6.03 -37.33
CA ALA A 325 46.54 7.00 -37.95
C ALA A 325 46.12 6.54 -39.35
N MET A 326 44.81 6.47 -39.59
CA MET A 326 44.25 6.13 -40.88
C MET A 326 44.56 7.20 -41.93
N ALA A 327 44.95 6.80 -43.14
CA ALA A 327 45.18 7.74 -44.23
C ALA A 327 43.87 8.44 -44.65
N ILE A 328 43.96 9.68 -45.14
CA ILE A 328 42.78 10.46 -45.55
C ILE A 328 42.00 9.77 -46.68
N THR A 329 42.69 9.03 -47.55
CA THR A 329 42.09 8.24 -48.63
C THR A 329 41.26 7.09 -48.08
N ASP A 330 41.78 6.35 -47.09
CA ASP A 330 41.07 5.23 -46.46
C ASP A 330 39.86 5.72 -45.67
N LEU A 331 39.99 6.87 -44.98
CA LEU A 331 38.87 7.54 -44.34
C LEU A 331 37.77 7.90 -45.36
N ALA A 332 38.14 8.53 -46.48
CA ALA A 332 37.19 8.93 -47.52
C ALA A 332 36.48 7.71 -48.14
N ILE A 333 37.21 6.61 -48.36
CA ILE A 333 36.64 5.35 -48.84
C ILE A 333 35.67 4.78 -47.81
N ALA A 334 36.05 4.70 -46.54
CA ALA A 334 35.22 4.12 -45.50
C ALA A 334 33.95 4.94 -45.21
N LEU A 335 34.04 6.28 -45.22
CA LEU A 335 32.87 7.16 -45.10
C LEU A 335 31.92 7.00 -46.29
N THR A 336 32.47 6.91 -47.50
CA THR A 336 31.69 6.68 -48.73
C THR A 336 31.03 5.30 -48.71
N ALA A 337 31.77 4.26 -48.32
CA ALA A 337 31.27 2.90 -48.21
C ALA A 337 30.17 2.77 -47.15
N GLY A 338 30.36 3.35 -45.95
CA GLY A 338 29.39 3.34 -44.87
C GLY A 338 28.10 4.08 -45.25
N THR A 339 28.21 5.25 -45.86
CA THR A 339 27.03 6.02 -46.33
C THR A 339 26.28 5.30 -47.45
N LEU A 340 27.00 4.74 -48.44
CA LEU A 340 26.39 3.94 -49.50
C LEU A 340 25.70 2.69 -48.94
N LEU A 341 26.30 2.00 -47.97
CA LEU A 341 25.72 0.82 -47.35
C LEU A 341 24.39 1.16 -46.65
N GLY A 342 24.34 2.27 -45.91
CA GLY A 342 23.10 2.75 -45.28
C GLY A 342 22.03 3.09 -46.31
N VAL A 343 22.34 3.92 -47.31
CA VAL A 343 21.37 4.39 -48.32
C VAL A 343 20.88 3.26 -49.21
N LEU A 344 21.79 2.38 -49.67
CA LEU A 344 21.43 1.23 -50.51
C LEU A 344 20.59 0.22 -49.74
N SER A 345 20.87 -0.01 -48.45
CA SER A 345 20.01 -0.81 -47.59
C SER A 345 18.59 -0.23 -47.56
N THR A 346 18.45 1.05 -47.22
CA THR A 346 17.14 1.72 -47.13
C THR A 346 16.36 1.58 -48.44
N LEU A 347 17.01 1.87 -49.56
CA LEU A 347 16.39 1.81 -50.88
C LEU A 347 15.98 0.37 -51.23
N THR A 348 16.86 -0.60 -50.98
CA THR A 348 16.60 -2.02 -51.29
C THR A 348 15.40 -2.53 -50.51
N PHE A 349 15.35 -2.29 -49.20
CA PHE A 349 14.24 -2.76 -48.37
C PHE A 349 12.95 -1.97 -48.57
N ALA A 350 13.03 -0.69 -48.95
CA ALA A 350 11.85 0.08 -49.37
C ALA A 350 11.26 -0.44 -50.69
N ILE A 351 12.10 -0.82 -51.65
CA ILE A 351 11.66 -1.47 -52.90
C ILE A 351 11.08 -2.85 -52.61
N ALA A 352 11.69 -3.63 -51.71
CA ALA A 352 11.19 -4.94 -51.30
C ALA A 352 9.79 -4.83 -50.67
N GLU A 353 9.58 -3.88 -49.76
CA GLU A 353 8.27 -3.62 -49.14
C GLU A 353 7.19 -3.30 -50.19
N ASN A 354 7.50 -2.45 -51.16
CA ASN A 354 6.57 -2.08 -52.22
C ASN A 354 6.25 -3.25 -53.17
N ARG A 355 7.13 -4.24 -53.31
CA ARG A 355 6.94 -5.40 -54.20
C ARG A 355 6.34 -6.61 -53.49
N PHE A 356 6.59 -6.74 -52.19
CA PHE A 356 6.17 -7.87 -51.36
C PHE A 356 5.60 -7.34 -50.04
N PRO A 357 4.39 -6.75 -50.05
CA PRO A 357 3.77 -6.25 -48.82
C PRO A 357 3.62 -7.40 -47.82
N ALA A 358 4.21 -7.25 -46.65
CA ALA A 358 4.28 -8.30 -45.62
C ALA A 358 3.06 -8.29 -44.67
N GLY A 359 2.03 -7.47 -44.94
CA GLY A 359 0.82 -7.34 -44.12
C GLY A 359 -0.44 -7.87 -44.80
N ALA A 360 -1.46 -8.18 -43.99
CA ALA A 360 -2.77 -8.73 -44.38
C ALA A 360 -3.63 -7.86 -45.33
N GLU A 361 -3.11 -6.75 -45.87
CA GLU A 361 -3.76 -5.97 -46.94
C GLU A 361 -3.60 -6.60 -48.33
N ALA A 362 -2.93 -7.75 -48.45
CA ALA A 362 -2.84 -8.53 -49.68
C ALA A 362 -3.94 -9.62 -49.79
N ALA A 363 -5.18 -9.30 -49.41
CA ALA A 363 -6.36 -10.15 -49.67
C ALA A 363 -7.35 -9.45 -50.62
#